data_AF-A0A4Q2AAX9-F1
#
_entry.id   AF-A0A4Q2AAX9-F1
#
_cell.length_a   1.000
_cell.length_b   1.000
_cell.length_c   1.000
_cell.angle_alpha   90.00
_cell.angle_beta   90.00
_cell.angle_gamma   90.00
#
_symmetry.space_group_name_H-M   'P 1'
#
loop_
_entity.id
_entity.type
_entity.pdbx_description
1 polymer ?
#
loop_
_entity_poly.entity_id
_entity_poly.type
_entity_poly.pdbx_seq_one_letter_code
_entity_poly.pdbx_strand_id
1 'polypeptide(L)'
;MKRNTVPMPGIATLAVAPLAKPDVEHDPGLALGLDNPRDRRIIADALRTLLRERSEALAFALRLADEHDRPRPDASDFALTDIIRLARIVERAERYGDAMNEAARVGAR
;
A
#
# COMPACT_ATOMS: atom_id res chain seq x y z
N MET A 1 -56.50 28.13 -13.40
CA MET A 1 -55.75 27.92 -12.13
C MET A 1 -56.08 26.53 -11.61
N LYS A 2 -55.13 25.59 -11.69
CA LYS A 2 -55.25 24.22 -11.12
C LYS A 2 -54.09 24.05 -10.14
N ARG A 3 -54.38 23.75 -8.88
CA ARG A 3 -53.38 23.50 -7.83
C ARG A 3 -53.09 22.01 -7.82
N ASN A 4 -51.87 21.64 -8.19
CA ASN A 4 -51.39 20.26 -8.04
C ASN A 4 -50.65 20.15 -6.70
N THR A 5 -51.26 19.44 -5.76
CA THR A 5 -50.64 19.03 -4.49
C THR A 5 -49.80 17.79 -4.75
N VAL A 6 -48.50 17.87 -4.47
CA VAL A 6 -47.56 16.74 -4.58
C VAL A 6 -47.54 16.01 -3.22
N PRO A 7 -47.83 14.70 -3.14
CA PRO A 7 -47.60 13.94 -1.93
C PRO A 7 -46.12 13.49 -1.89
N MET A 8 -45.39 13.91 -0.87
CA MET A 8 -44.06 13.37 -0.52
C MET A 8 -44.23 12.04 0.22
N PRO A 9 -43.72 10.90 -0.29
CA PRO A 9 -43.67 9.67 0.45
C PRO A 9 -42.26 9.43 1.02
N GLY A 10 -42.19 9.31 2.34
CA GLY A 10 -41.40 8.28 2.99
C GLY A 10 -39.90 8.54 3.14
N ILE A 11 -39.51 8.90 4.36
CA ILE A 11 -38.18 8.64 4.89
C ILE A 11 -38.03 7.11 4.90
N ALA A 12 -37.46 6.54 3.83
CA ALA A 12 -37.10 5.14 3.79
C ALA A 12 -35.94 4.95 4.77
N THR A 13 -36.24 4.22 5.84
CA THR A 13 -35.30 3.70 6.82
C THR A 13 -34.15 3.06 6.06
N LEU A 14 -32.94 3.63 6.17
CA LEU A 14 -31.72 3.02 5.64
C LEU A 14 -31.54 1.67 6.35
N ALA A 15 -31.98 0.61 5.68
CA ALA A 15 -31.69 -0.75 6.06
C ALA A 15 -30.18 -0.87 6.13
N VAL A 16 -29.66 -1.13 7.33
CA VAL A 16 -28.26 -1.49 7.55
C VAL A 16 -28.00 -2.73 6.70
N ALA A 17 -27.32 -2.54 5.58
CA ALA A 17 -26.81 -3.64 4.78
C ALA A 17 -25.95 -4.53 5.69
N PRO A 18 -26.04 -5.86 5.61
CA PRO A 18 -25.16 -6.74 6.36
C PRO A 18 -23.73 -6.38 6.01
N LEU A 19 -22.93 -6.12 7.05
CA LEU A 19 -21.50 -5.87 7.00
C LEU A 19 -20.89 -6.73 5.89
N ALA A 20 -20.45 -6.08 4.81
CA ALA A 20 -19.70 -6.73 3.75
C ALA A 20 -18.59 -7.52 4.44
N LYS A 21 -18.58 -8.85 4.21
CA LYS A 21 -17.46 -9.69 4.62
C LYS A 21 -16.20 -8.96 4.17
N PRO A 22 -15.17 -8.78 5.02
CA PRO A 22 -13.94 -8.19 4.56
C PRO A 22 -13.52 -9.02 3.35
N ASP A 23 -13.47 -8.33 2.21
CA ASP A 23 -12.91 -8.86 0.97
C ASP A 23 -11.68 -9.64 1.39
N VAL A 24 -11.62 -10.93 1.07
CA VAL A 24 -10.52 -11.81 1.43
C VAL A 24 -9.27 -11.03 1.11
N GLU A 25 -8.60 -10.50 2.16
CA GLU A 25 -7.51 -9.56 1.97
C GLU A 25 -6.55 -10.29 1.06
N HIS A 26 -6.44 -9.81 -0.17
CA HIS A 26 -5.47 -10.34 -1.10
C HIS A 26 -4.16 -9.87 -0.51
N ASP A 27 -3.60 -10.67 0.41
CA ASP A 27 -2.40 -10.32 1.15
C ASP A 27 -1.36 -10.04 0.06
N PRO A 28 -0.97 -8.77 -0.13
CA PRO A 28 -0.10 -8.45 -1.25
C PRO A 28 1.28 -9.10 -1.07
N GLY A 29 1.60 -9.57 0.14
CA GLY A 29 2.73 -10.45 0.40
C GLY A 29 2.58 -11.85 -0.20
N LEU A 30 1.38 -12.43 -0.17
CA LEU A 30 1.05 -13.71 -0.82
C LEU A 30 1.18 -13.64 -2.35
N ALA A 31 0.80 -12.51 -2.96
CA ALA A 31 0.97 -12.28 -4.39
C ALA A 31 2.44 -12.18 -4.83
N LEU A 32 3.34 -11.85 -3.90
CA LEU A 32 4.79 -11.80 -4.11
C LEU A 32 5.51 -13.10 -3.71
N GLY A 33 4.78 -14.14 -3.31
CA GLY A 33 5.37 -15.41 -2.87
C GLY A 33 6.24 -15.26 -1.61
N LEU A 34 5.88 -14.34 -0.71
CA LEU A 34 6.67 -13.98 0.47
C LEU A 34 6.22 -14.71 1.74
N ASP A 35 5.97 -16.01 1.67
CA ASP A 35 5.58 -16.84 2.82
C ASP A 35 6.75 -17.08 3.79
N ASN A 36 7.97 -17.16 3.26
CA ASN A 36 9.20 -17.35 4.03
C ASN A 36 9.68 -16.03 4.68
N PRO A 37 9.86 -15.99 6.02
CA PRO A 37 10.36 -14.79 6.72
C PRO A 37 11.77 -14.37 6.29
N ARG A 38 12.63 -15.32 5.90
CA ARG A 38 13.97 -14.99 5.43
C ARG A 38 13.93 -14.24 4.10
N ASP A 39 13.06 -14.67 3.19
CA ASP A 39 12.94 -14.06 1.87
C ASP A 39 12.35 -12.65 2.00
N ARG A 40 11.37 -12.46 2.90
CA ARG A 40 10.86 -11.11 3.26
C ARG A 40 11.98 -10.16 3.69
N ARG A 41 12.89 -10.60 4.55
CA ARG A 41 14.02 -9.77 5.01
C ARG A 41 14.97 -9.42 3.88
N ILE A 42 15.33 -10.38 3.04
CA ILE A 42 16.21 -10.16 1.87
C ILE A 42 15.58 -9.13 0.94
N ILE A 43 14.28 -9.25 0.64
CA ILE A 43 13.58 -8.31 -0.22
C ILE A 43 13.47 -6.93 0.44
N ALA A 44 13.19 -6.85 1.75
CA ALA A 44 13.17 -5.57 2.46
C ALA A 44 14.52 -4.85 2.38
N ASP A 45 15.63 -5.58 2.58
CA ASP A 45 16.98 -5.01 2.46
C ASP A 45 17.28 -4.57 1.02
N ALA A 46 16.93 -5.37 0.02
CA ALA A 46 17.08 -5.00 -1.38
C ALA A 46 16.28 -3.72 -1.74
N LEU A 47 15.05 -3.59 -1.24
CA LEU A 47 14.23 -2.40 -1.45
C LEU A 47 14.80 -1.16 -0.76
N ARG A 48 15.39 -1.30 0.44
CA ARG A 48 16.08 -0.19 1.13
C ARG A 48 17.31 0.27 0.35
N THR A 49 18.13 -0.67 -0.13
CA THR A 49 19.28 -0.35 -0.98
C THR A 49 18.83 0.34 -2.26
N LEU A 50 17.83 -0.22 -2.96
CA LEU A 50 17.33 0.35 -4.20
C LEU A 50 16.75 1.75 -4.00
N LEU A 51 16.02 1.98 -2.90
CA LEU A 51 15.49 3.30 -2.56
C LEU A 51 16.62 4.32 -2.40
N ARG A 52 17.70 3.95 -1.70
CA ARG A 52 18.86 4.82 -1.50
C ARG A 52 19.52 5.18 -2.84
N GLU A 53 19.89 4.17 -3.63
CA GLU A 53 20.57 4.39 -4.92
C GLU A 53 19.74 5.25 -5.87
N ARG A 54 18.42 5.01 -5.95
CA ARG A 54 17.55 5.80 -6.83
C ARG A 54 17.27 7.21 -6.30
N SER A 55 17.25 7.39 -4.99
CA SER A 55 17.16 8.74 -4.40
C SER A 55 18.42 9.55 -4.69
N GLU A 56 19.59 8.92 -4.64
CA GLU A 56 20.85 9.57 -5.05
C GLU A 56 20.84 9.92 -6.54
N ALA A 57 20.37 9.01 -7.40
CA ALA A 57 20.19 9.27 -8.83
C ALA A 57 19.26 10.47 -9.10
N LEU A 58 18.13 10.58 -8.38
CA LEU A 58 17.24 11.73 -8.45
C LEU A 58 17.95 13.02 -8.03
N ALA A 59 18.75 12.99 -6.95
CA ALA A 59 19.51 14.16 -6.51
C ALA A 59 20.55 14.62 -7.55
N PHE A 60 21.18 13.70 -8.28
CA PHE A 60 22.04 14.05 -9.42
C PHE A 60 21.22 14.68 -10.56
N ALA A 61 20.07 14.11 -10.90
CA ALA A 61 19.23 14.62 -11.99
C ALA A 61 18.63 16.00 -11.68
N LEU A 62 18.24 16.26 -10.43
CA LEU A 62 17.78 17.57 -9.98
C LEU A 62 18.88 18.63 -10.11
N ARG A 63 20.11 18.33 -9.67
CA ARG A 63 21.24 19.25 -9.84
C ARG A 63 21.53 19.55 -11.30
N LEU A 64 21.53 18.52 -12.15
CA LEU A 64 21.75 18.69 -13.58
C LEU A 64 20.64 19.53 -14.23
N ALA A 65 19.38 19.34 -13.80
CA ALA A 65 18.26 20.14 -14.29
C ALA A 65 18.40 21.61 -13.88
N ASP A 66 18.80 21.86 -12.63
CA ASP A 66 19.04 23.21 -12.11
C ASP A 66 20.21 23.91 -12.84
N GLU A 67 21.30 23.19 -13.15
CA GLU A 67 22.47 23.74 -13.86
C GLU A 67 22.17 24.11 -15.33
N HIS A 68 21.23 23.41 -15.97
CA HIS A 68 20.91 23.59 -17.39
C HIS A 68 19.55 24.26 -17.65
N ASP A 69 18.91 24.81 -16.62
CA ASP A 69 17.56 25.41 -16.69
C ASP A 69 16.54 24.49 -17.38
N ARG A 70 16.59 23.19 -17.03
CA ARG A 70 15.69 22.16 -17.55
C ARG A 70 14.57 21.86 -16.56
N PRO A 71 13.43 21.31 -17.03
CA PRO A 71 12.40 20.81 -16.15
C PRO A 71 12.96 19.79 -15.14
N ARG A 72 12.60 19.96 -13.86
CA ARG A 72 12.98 19.01 -12.80
C ARG A 72 12.22 17.68 -12.98
N PRO A 73 12.90 16.53 -12.88
CA PRO A 73 12.24 15.24 -12.90
C PRO A 73 11.41 15.00 -11.63
N ASP A 74 10.38 14.17 -11.75
CA ASP A 74 9.55 13.75 -10.64
C ASP A 74 10.13 12.50 -9.94
N ALA A 75 9.75 12.28 -8.68
CA ALA A 75 10.16 11.09 -7.93
C ALA A 75 9.65 9.77 -8.56
N SER A 76 8.54 9.82 -9.30
CA SER A 76 8.00 8.68 -10.05
C SER A 76 8.88 8.28 -11.24
N ASP A 77 9.61 9.22 -11.86
CA ASP A 77 10.58 8.91 -12.92
C ASP A 77 11.72 8.01 -12.41
N PHE A 78 11.95 8.04 -11.10
CA PHE A 78 12.92 7.19 -10.39
C PHE A 78 12.24 6.01 -9.64
N ALA A 79 10.94 5.81 -9.83
CA ALA A 79 10.11 4.79 -9.17
C ALA A 79 10.18 4.79 -7.63
N LEU A 80 10.50 5.94 -7.01
CA LEU A 80 10.62 6.01 -5.54
C LEU A 80 9.28 5.67 -4.86
N THR A 81 8.17 6.13 -5.43
CA THR A 81 6.82 5.84 -4.96
C THR A 81 6.50 4.34 -4.98
N ASP A 82 6.88 3.65 -6.06
CA ASP A 82 6.65 2.21 -6.20
C ASP A 82 7.52 1.41 -5.24
N ILE A 83 8.79 1.81 -5.07
CA ILE A 83 9.71 1.16 -4.11
C ILE A 83 9.19 1.31 -2.68
N ILE A 84 8.73 2.50 -2.30
CA ILE A 84 8.13 2.74 -0.97
C ILE A 84 6.85 1.91 -0.79
N ARG A 85 6.01 1.84 -1.82
CA ARG A 85 4.80 1.02 -1.79
C ARG A 85 5.13 -0.46 -1.60
N LEU A 86 6.10 -0.98 -2.34
CA LEU A 86 6.56 -2.37 -2.22
C LEU A 86 7.18 -2.63 -0.84
N ALA A 87 8.00 -1.71 -0.32
CA ALA A 87 8.61 -1.86 1.00
C ALA A 87 7.53 -1.98 2.10
N ARG A 88 6.49 -1.16 2.03
CA ARG A 88 5.35 -1.23 2.96
C ARG A 88 4.55 -2.53 2.86
N ILE A 89 4.43 -3.09 1.66
CA ILE A 89 3.80 -4.40 1.46
C ILE A 89 4.61 -5.49 2.17
N VAL A 90 5.94 -5.49 1.97
CA VAL A 90 6.85 -6.46 2.59
C VAL A 90 6.86 -6.32 4.12
N GLU A 91 6.93 -5.10 4.65
CA GLU A 91 6.87 -4.82 6.09
C GLU A 91 5.55 -5.25 6.73
N ARG A 92 4.43 -5.15 6.01
CA ARG A 92 3.14 -5.65 6.48
C ARG A 92 3.12 -7.16 6.53
N ALA A 93 3.64 -7.82 5.49
CA ALA A 93 3.73 -9.28 5.44
C ALA A 93 4.64 -9.84 6.54
N GLU A 94 5.74 -9.15 6.89
CA GLU A 94 6.60 -9.51 8.02
C GLU A 94 5.84 -9.47 9.35
N ARG A 95 5.14 -8.37 9.64
CA ARG A 95 4.34 -8.23 10.87
C ARG A 95 3.22 -9.26 10.99
N TYR A 96 2.54 -9.57 9.89
CA TYR A 96 1.50 -10.59 9.89
C TYR A 96 2.07 -12.01 10.13
N GLY A 97 3.18 -12.34 9.45
CA GLY A 97 3.88 -13.60 9.66
C GLY A 97 4.41 -13.78 11.08
N ASP A 98 4.90 -12.71 11.71
CA ASP A 98 5.37 -12.75 13.10
C ASP A 98 4.22 -12.97 14.08
N ALA A 99 3.08 -12.30 13.88
CA ALA A 99 1.88 -12.48 14.71
C ALA A 99 1.34 -13.92 14.65
N MET A 100 1.33 -14.55 13.47
CA MET A 100 0.90 -15.94 13.29
C MET A 100 1.85 -16.93 13.96
N ASN A 101 3.17 -16.72 13.85
CA ASN A 101 4.16 -17.57 14.51
C ASN A 101 4.06 -17.48 16.04
N GLU A 102 3.81 -16.30 16.59
CA GLU A 102 3.63 -16.11 18.04
C GLU A 102 2.36 -16.82 18.54
N ALA A 103 1.23 -16.68 17.83
CA ALA A 103 -0.01 -17.38 18.16
C ALA A 103 0.15 -18.91 18.17
N ALA A 104 0.88 -19.46 17.19
CA ALA A 104 1.16 -20.89 17.12
C ALA A 104 2.00 -21.39 18.31
N ARG A 105 2.94 -20.58 18.81
CA ARG A 105 3.75 -20.91 20.00
C ARG A 105 2.96 -20.86 21.30
N VAL A 106 1.98 -19.95 21.42
CA VAL A 106 1.14 -19.83 22.61
C VAL A 106 0.14 -20.99 22.71
N GLY A 107 -0.43 -21.46 21.59
CA GLY A 107 -1.37 -22.58 21.58
C GLY A 107 -0.74 -23.96 21.77
N ALA A 108 0.59 -24.08 21.69
CA ALA A 108 1.34 -25.31 21.89
C ALA A 108 1.84 -25.51 23.33
N ARG A 109 1.50 -24.60 24.26
CA ARG A 109 1.79 -24.67 25.70
C ARG A 109 0.54 -25.03 26.48
#